data_AF-A0A8T4ZSK5-F1
#
_entry.id   AF-A0A8T4ZSK5-F1
#
_cell.length_a   1.000
_cell.length_b   1.000
_cell.length_c   1.000
_cell.angle_alpha   90.00
_cell.angle_beta   90.00
_cell.angle_gamma   90.00
#
_symmetry.space_group_name_H-M   'P 1'
#
loop_
_entity.id
_entity.type
_entity.pdbx_description
1 polymer ?
#
loop_
_entity_poly.entity_id
_entity_poly.type
_entity_poly.pdbx_seq_one_letter_code
_entity_poly.pdbx_strand_id
1 'polypeptide(L)'
;MEIAILKSQIKGIKRIRVLCVCGRRAPPYGILAKISNDGGMTWGKEIILRDDGGSPDLGYPRAALLPDGKIITVYYFNDAKNFVKCEGGIRYIAATIFEAPY
;
A
#
# COMPACT_ATOMS: atom_id res chain seq x y z
N MET A 1 -9.85 1.19 -1.64
CA MET A 1 -8.93 2.08 -0.91
C MET A 1 -9.03 1.71 0.55
N GLU A 2 -7.91 1.64 1.27
CA GLU A 2 -7.87 1.36 2.71
C GLU A 2 -7.11 2.49 3.42
N ILE A 3 -7.62 2.91 4.58
CA ILE A 3 -6.98 3.92 5.43
C ILE A 3 -6.68 3.25 6.78
N ALA A 4 -5.40 3.22 7.16
CA ALA A 4 -4.92 2.70 8.43
C ALA A 4 -4.32 3.84 9.28
N ILE A 5 -4.67 3.89 10.56
CA ILE A 5 -4.08 4.85 11.50
C ILE A 5 -2.77 4.26 12.03
N LEU A 6 -1.65 4.91 11.73
CA LEU A 6 -0.35 4.54 12.28
C LEU A 6 -0.17 5.21 13.65
N LYS A 7 -0.35 4.43 14.72
CA LYS A 7 -0.09 4.92 16.09
C LYS A 7 1.37 4.71 16.44
N SER A 8 2.11 5.80 16.66
CA SER A 8 3.42 5.78 17.31
C SER A 8 3.22 5.81 18.84
N GLN A 9 3.99 4.99 19.58
CA GLN A 9 3.92 4.86 21.05
C GLN A 9 4.82 5.86 21.81
N ILE A 10 5.35 6.90 21.16
CA ILE A 10 6.27 7.85 21.83
C ILE A 10 5.48 8.72 22.82
N LYS A 11 5.75 8.53 24.11
CA LYS A 11 5.15 9.32 25.21
C LYS A 11 5.47 10.80 25.05
N GLY A 12 4.45 11.65 25.07
CA GLY A 12 4.58 13.12 25.22
C GLY A 12 4.20 13.96 24.00
N ILE A 13 4.17 13.40 22.78
CA ILE A 13 3.75 14.12 21.57
C ILE A 13 2.79 13.24 20.75
N LYS A 14 1.49 13.55 20.78
CA LYS A 14 0.49 12.89 19.91
C LYS A 14 0.59 13.47 18.49
N ARG A 15 1.51 12.96 17.66
CA ARG A 15 1.40 13.11 16.20
C ARG A 15 0.64 11.91 15.63
N ILE A 16 -0.59 12.15 15.17
CA ILE A 16 -1.40 11.12 14.51
C ILE A 16 -0.95 11.06 13.05
N ARG A 17 -0.29 9.96 12.68
CA ARG A 17 0.03 9.68 11.28
C ARG A 17 -1.02 8.75 10.69
N VAL A 18 -1.34 8.98 9.43
CA VAL A 18 -2.31 8.18 8.68
C VAL A 18 -1.62 7.59 7.46
N LEU A 19 -1.76 6.28 7.28
CA LEU A 19 -1.37 5.58 6.08
C LEU A 19 -2.60 5.34 5.22
N CYS A 20 -2.55 5.76 3.96
CA CYS A 20 -3.52 5.36 2.96
C CYS A 20 -2.83 4.42 1.98
N VAL A 21 -3.43 3.26 1.72
CA VAL A 21 -2.96 2.32 0.69
C VAL A 21 -4.06 2.10 -0.33
N CYS A 22 -3.70 2.16 -1.61
CA CYS A 22 -4.64 1.97 -2.71
C CYS A 22 -4.06 1.11 -3.83
N GLY A 23 -4.95 0.41 -4.53
CA GLY A 23 -4.61 -0.16 -5.84
C GLY A 23 -4.62 0.95 -6.89
N ARG A 24 -3.53 1.10 -7.61
CA ARG A 24 -3.42 1.98 -8.77
C ARG A 24 -3.99 1.25 -9.98
N ARG A 25 -5.25 1.55 -10.31
CA ARG A 25 -6.00 0.94 -11.42
C ARG A 25 -5.86 1.69 -12.75
N ALA A 26 -4.82 2.52 -12.87
CA ALA A 26 -4.41 3.19 -14.09
C ALA A 26 -2.91 2.95 -14.31
N PRO A 27 -2.42 2.79 -15.56
CA PRO A 27 -1.01 2.48 -15.81
C PRO A 27 -0.02 3.47 -15.17
N PRO A 28 1.18 3.01 -14.74
CA PRO A 28 1.50 1.61 -14.43
C PRO A 28 0.59 1.03 -13.33
N TYR A 29 0.04 -0.15 -13.54
CA TYR A 29 -0.85 -0.79 -12.57
C TYR A 29 -0.06 -1.26 -11.36
N GLY A 30 -0.60 -1.10 -10.14
CA GLY A 30 0.21 -1.37 -8.96
C GLY A 30 -0.49 -1.14 -7.62
N ILE A 31 0.30 -1.12 -6.56
CA ILE A 31 -0.12 -0.76 -5.20
C ILE A 31 0.70 0.44 -4.75
N LEU A 32 0.01 1.48 -4.27
CA LEU A 32 0.62 2.71 -3.79
C LEU A 32 0.24 2.95 -2.32
N ALA A 33 1.16 3.57 -1.59
CA ALA A 33 0.92 4.11 -0.27
C ALA A 33 1.21 5.61 -0.23
N LYS A 34 0.50 6.35 0.62
CA LYS A 34 0.80 7.74 0.99
C LYS A 34 0.68 7.90 2.49
N ILE A 35 1.51 8.77 3.05
CA ILE A 35 1.50 9.08 4.48
C ILE A 35 1.06 10.52 4.66
N SER A 36 0.16 10.72 5.63
CA SER A 36 -0.15 12.02 6.19
C SER A 36 0.45 12.12 7.60
N ASN A 37 1.09 13.26 7.86
CA ASN A 37 1.68 13.60 9.16
C ASN A 37 0.78 14.52 10.02
N ASP A 38 -0.38 14.90 9.50
CA ASP A 38 -1.31 15.88 10.06
C ASP A 38 -2.75 15.35 10.11
N GLY A 39 -2.91 14.05 10.37
CA GLY A 39 -4.23 13.44 10.57
C GLY A 39 -5.08 13.27 9.30
N GLY A 40 -4.46 13.33 8.13
CA GLY A 40 -5.11 13.16 6.82
C GLY A 40 -5.36 14.46 6.04
N MET A 41 -4.91 15.60 6.56
CA MET A 41 -5.15 16.92 5.95
C MET A 41 -4.27 17.15 4.73
N THR A 42 -2.97 16.80 4.83
CA THR A 42 -2.02 16.81 3.72
C THR A 42 -1.37 15.44 3.54
N TRP A 43 -0.96 15.15 2.31
CA TRP A 43 -0.41 13.85 1.93
C TRP A 43 0.96 14.03 1.28
N GLY A 44 1.94 13.25 1.74
CA GLY A 44 3.29 13.23 1.20
C GLY A 44 3.38 12.60 -0.20
N LYS A 45 4.62 12.35 -0.62
CA LYS A 45 4.92 11.66 -1.88
C LYS A 45 4.37 10.24 -1.89
N GLU A 46 4.15 9.72 -3.10
CA GLU A 46 3.77 8.33 -3.28
C GLU A 46 4.92 7.40 -2.90
N ILE A 47 4.56 6.32 -2.22
CA ILE A 47 5.42 5.18 -1.93
C ILE A 47 4.92 4.05 -2.82
N ILE A 48 5.73 3.65 -3.80
CA ILE A 48 5.39 2.57 -4.72
C ILE A 48 5.65 1.25 -3.99
N LEU A 49 4.59 0.48 -3.74
CA LEU A 49 4.71 -0.87 -3.15
C LEU A 49 4.81 -1.94 -4.24
N ARG A 50 4.12 -1.72 -5.38
CA ARG A 50 4.18 -2.52 -6.62
C ARG A 50 3.86 -1.59 -7.80
N ASP A 51 4.49 -1.79 -8.94
CA ASP A 51 4.23 -1.11 -10.23
C ASP A 51 4.27 -2.06 -11.44
N ASP A 52 4.32 -3.36 -11.16
CA ASP A 52 4.46 -4.47 -12.10
C ASP A 52 3.12 -5.19 -12.36
N GLY A 53 2.00 -4.51 -12.09
CA GLY A 53 0.66 -5.02 -12.34
C GLY A 53 0.35 -5.14 -13.83
N GLY A 54 -0.32 -6.22 -14.22
CA GLY A 54 -0.67 -6.48 -15.62
C GLY A 54 -2.01 -5.90 -16.09
N SER A 55 -2.90 -5.54 -15.17
CA SER A 55 -4.24 -5.04 -15.47
C SER A 55 -4.85 -4.29 -14.27
N PRO A 56 -5.98 -3.58 -14.43
CA PRO A 56 -6.62 -2.87 -13.32
C PRO A 56 -7.27 -3.79 -12.28
N ASP A 57 -7.34 -5.09 -12.53
CA ASP A 57 -7.93 -6.07 -11.62
C ASP A 57 -6.96 -6.48 -10.51
N LEU A 58 -6.71 -5.53 -9.62
CA LEU A 58 -5.84 -5.64 -8.46
C LEU A 58 -6.29 -4.73 -7.32
N GLY A 59 -5.66 -4.87 -6.15
CA GLY A 59 -5.80 -3.96 -5.02
C GLY A 59 -6.53 -4.58 -3.82
N TYR A 60 -7.51 -3.84 -3.29
CA TYR A 60 -8.18 -4.15 -2.01
C TYR A 60 -7.19 -4.38 -0.85
N PRO A 61 -6.32 -3.40 -0.56
CA PRO A 61 -5.29 -3.59 0.44
C PRO A 61 -5.87 -3.66 1.86
N ARG A 62 -5.12 -4.33 2.74
CA ARG A 62 -5.24 -4.33 4.19
C ARG A 62 -3.85 -4.17 4.78
N ALA A 63 -3.67 -3.24 5.71
CA ALA A 63 -2.37 -2.94 6.29
C ALA A 63 -2.35 -3.10 7.81
N ALA A 64 -1.22 -3.53 8.35
CA ALA A 64 -0.96 -3.62 9.79
C ALA A 64 0.46 -3.16 10.13
N LEU A 65 0.62 -2.50 11.28
CA LEU A 65 1.92 -2.16 11.85
C LEU A 65 2.46 -3.40 12.58
N LEU A 66 3.69 -3.80 12.24
CA LEU A 66 4.39 -4.91 12.84
C LEU A 66 5.14 -4.46 14.12
N PRO A 67 5.47 -5.39 15.04
CA PRO A 67 6.16 -5.06 16.29
C PRO A 67 7.54 -4.39 16.11
N ASP A 68 8.21 -4.65 14.99
CA ASP A 68 9.52 -4.06 14.64
C ASP A 68 9.39 -2.67 13.97
N GLY A 69 8.18 -2.13 13.87
CA GLY A 69 7.91 -0.82 13.27
C GLY A 69 7.71 -0.83 11.75
N LYS A 70 7.88 -1.98 11.08
CA LYS A 70 7.54 -2.13 9.66
C LYS A 70 6.04 -2.21 9.46
N ILE A 71 5.59 -2.02 8.23
CA ILE A 71 4.19 -2.15 7.82
C ILE A 71 4.09 -3.32 6.85
N ILE A 72 3.17 -4.25 7.12
CA ILE A 72 2.74 -5.23 6.13
C ILE A 72 1.46 -4.73 5.46
N THR A 73 1.43 -4.76 4.13
CA THR A 73 0.21 -4.56 3.34
C THR A 73 -0.07 -5.80 2.53
N VAL A 74 -1.23 -6.42 2.75
CA VAL A 74 -1.76 -7.55 1.99
C VAL A 74 -2.79 -7.06 0.99
N TYR A 75 -2.83 -7.63 -0.22
CA TYR A 75 -3.75 -7.28 -1.31
C TYR A 75 -3.88 -8.44 -2.30
N TYR A 76 -4.87 -8.41 -3.19
CA TYR A 76 -4.85 -9.28 -4.37
C TYR A 76 -4.20 -8.57 -5.55
N PHE A 77 -3.52 -9.33 -6.42
CA PHE A 77 -2.68 -8.80 -7.48
C PHE A 77 -2.67 -9.71 -8.72
N ASN A 78 -2.10 -9.20 -9.81
CA ASN A 78 -1.82 -9.90 -11.06
C ASN A 78 -0.54 -9.31 -11.69
N ASP A 79 0.23 -10.07 -12.46
CA ASP A 79 1.55 -9.64 -12.95
C ASP A 79 1.55 -9.34 -14.45
N ALA A 80 2.18 -8.23 -14.85
CA ALA A 80 2.32 -7.86 -16.26
C ALA A 80 3.04 -8.91 -17.11
N LYS A 81 3.95 -9.68 -16.48
CA LYS A 81 4.77 -10.71 -17.13
C LYS A 81 4.19 -12.11 -17.03
N ASN A 82 2.93 -12.27 -16.61
CA ASN A 82 2.31 -13.59 -16.52
C ASN A 82 2.21 -14.27 -17.91
N PHE A 83 2.42 -15.59 -17.94
CA PHE A 83 2.33 -16.38 -19.17
C PHE A 83 0.87 -16.60 -19.62
N VAL A 84 -0.08 -16.58 -18.68
CA VAL A 84 -1.51 -16.63 -18.99
C VAL A 84 -1.96 -15.28 -19.55
N LYS A 85 -2.53 -15.27 -20.75
CA LYS A 85 -2.88 -14.06 -21.52
C LYS A 85 -4.35 -13.62 -21.32
N CYS A 86 -4.81 -13.52 -20.08
CA CYS A 86 -6.13 -13.00 -19.73
C CYS A 86 -6.01 -11.73 -18.86
N GLU A 87 -5.97 -10.54 -19.48
CA GLU A 87 -6.00 -9.24 -18.78
C GLU A 87 -5.16 -9.22 -17.48
N GLY A 88 -3.84 -9.38 -17.58
CA GLY A 88 -2.92 -9.45 -16.43
C GLY A 88 -2.69 -10.84 -15.84
N GLY A 89 -3.37 -11.87 -16.33
CA GLY A 89 -3.08 -13.28 -15.99
C GLY A 89 -3.71 -13.75 -14.68
N ILE A 90 -3.04 -14.63 -13.94
CA ILE A 90 -3.59 -15.23 -12.72
C ILE A 90 -3.69 -14.19 -11.60
N ARG A 91 -4.81 -14.19 -10.86
CA ARG A 91 -4.99 -13.38 -9.65
C ARG A 91 -4.53 -14.17 -8.43
N TYR A 92 -3.79 -13.52 -7.55
CA TYR A 92 -3.24 -14.15 -6.35
C TYR A 92 -3.21 -13.15 -5.19
N ILE A 93 -3.09 -13.66 -3.96
CA ILE A 93 -2.88 -12.82 -2.77
C ILE A 93 -1.38 -12.58 -2.61
N ALA A 94 -1.01 -11.32 -2.40
CA ALA A 94 0.37 -10.88 -2.23
C ALA A 94 0.48 -9.95 -1.02
N ALA A 95 1.71 -9.71 -0.57
CA ALA A 95 1.99 -8.70 0.43
C ALA A 95 3.32 -7.99 0.15
N THR A 96 3.39 -6.71 0.51
CA THR A 96 4.63 -5.94 0.61
C THR A 96 4.85 -5.57 2.08
N ILE A 97 6.05 -5.86 2.58
CA ILE A 97 6.53 -5.37 3.88
C ILE A 97 7.49 -4.21 3.61
N PHE A 98 7.24 -3.06 4.24
CA PHE A 98 8.03 -1.86 4.00
C PHE A 98 8.15 -1.00 5.25
N GLU A 99 9.13 -0.11 5.25
CA GLU A 99 9.30 0.93 6.27
C GLU A 99 8.70 2.24 5.76
N ALA A 100 7.89 2.88 6.60
CA ALA A 100 7.39 4.22 6.29
C ALA A 100 8.55 5.23 6.40
N PRO A 101 8.83 6.03 5.34
CA PRO A 101 9.80 7.10 5.44
C PRO A 101 9.40 8.08 6.55
N TYR A 102 10.41 8.56 7.28
CA TYR A 102 10.27 9.45 8.44
C TYR A 102 9.81 10.85 8.06
#